data_AF-A0A3D3JYR2-F1
#
_entry.id   AF-A0A3D3JYR2-F1
#
_cell.length_a   1.000
_cell.length_b   1.000
_cell.length_c   1.000
_cell.angle_alpha   90.00
_cell.angle_beta   90.00
_cell.angle_gamma   90.00
#
_symmetry.space_group_name_H-M   'P 1'
#
loop_
_entity.id
_entity.type
_entity.pdbx_description
1 polymer ?
#
loop_
_entity_poly.entity_id
_entity_poly.type
_entity_poly.pdbx_seq_one_letter_code
_entity_poly.pdbx_strand_id
1 'polypeptide(L)'
;MFTEEYFMKIALQEAETALEKDEVPIGCIIVSNNRIIARAHNLTETLNDVTAHAEMQAITSAANFLGGKYLQNCTMYVTLEPCVMCCGALNWSQISKVVIGARDEQRGFINKNLSLHPKTEIVSGVLENECSAIVKDFFKNKR
;
A
#
# COMPACT_ATOMS: atom_id res chain seq x y z
N MET A 1 6.15 2.84 21.86
CA MET A 1 5.92 1.75 20.88
C MET A 1 5.10 2.36 19.76
N PHE A 2 5.49 2.17 18.49
CA PHE A 2 4.72 2.73 17.37
C PHE A 2 3.46 1.89 17.16
N THR A 3 2.33 2.55 16.85
CA THR A 3 1.04 1.87 16.59
C THR A 3 0.80 1.72 15.10
N GLU A 4 -0.20 0.92 14.72
CA GLU A 4 -0.59 0.75 13.32
C GLU A 4 -1.08 2.08 12.72
N GLU A 5 -1.81 2.90 13.50
CA GLU A 5 -2.27 4.23 13.09
C GLU A 5 -1.12 5.21 12.87
N TYR A 6 -0.04 5.12 13.66
CA TYR A 6 1.14 5.96 13.45
C TYR A 6 1.74 5.73 12.07
N PHE A 7 1.93 4.48 11.68
CA PHE A 7 2.48 4.13 10.37
C PHE A 7 1.48 4.40 9.24
N MET A 8 0.18 4.14 9.46
CA MET A 8 -0.83 4.44 8.45
C MET A 8 -0.96 5.94 8.18
N LYS A 9 -0.81 6.82 9.19
CA LYS A 9 -0.73 8.28 8.96
C LYS A 9 0.43 8.67 8.03
N ILE A 10 1.53 7.94 8.10
CA ILE A 10 2.68 8.18 7.22
C ILE A 10 2.39 7.67 5.81
N ALA A 11 1.70 6.52 5.66
CA ALA A 11 1.20 6.09 4.35
C ALA A 11 0.20 7.10 3.74
N LEU A 12 -0.64 7.73 4.57
CA LEU A 12 -1.53 8.82 4.13
C LEU A 12 -0.76 10.04 3.61
N GLN A 13 0.38 10.41 4.20
CA GLN A 13 1.23 11.48 3.66
C GLN A 13 1.75 11.16 2.25
N GLU A 14 2.04 9.89 1.96
CA GLU A 14 2.39 9.45 0.60
C GLU A 14 1.18 9.54 -0.33
N ALA A 15 -0.02 9.20 0.14
CA ALA A 15 -1.26 9.37 -0.63
C ALA A 15 -1.54 10.85 -0.96
N GLU A 16 -1.27 11.77 -0.02
CA GLU A 16 -1.32 13.22 -0.23
C GLU A 16 -0.30 13.66 -1.30
N THR A 17 0.90 13.08 -1.29
CA THR A 17 1.92 13.36 -2.32
C THR A 17 1.48 12.89 -3.72
N ALA A 18 0.78 11.75 -3.82
CA ALA A 18 0.15 11.34 -5.08
C ALA A 18 -0.95 12.31 -5.50
N LEU A 19 -1.80 12.77 -4.56
CA LEU A 19 -2.85 13.75 -4.83
C LEU A 19 -2.29 15.05 -5.42
N GLU A 20 -1.20 15.57 -4.86
CA GLU A 20 -0.52 16.78 -5.35
C GLU A 20 0.00 16.62 -6.79
N LYS A 21 0.26 15.39 -7.23
CA LYS A 21 0.68 15.03 -8.58
C LYS A 21 -0.47 14.69 -9.52
N ASP A 22 -1.71 14.88 -9.08
CA ASP A 22 -2.92 14.52 -9.82
C ASP A 22 -3.05 13.01 -10.12
N GLU A 23 -2.42 12.17 -9.27
CA GLU A 23 -2.53 10.72 -9.28
C GLU A 23 -3.67 10.24 -8.39
N VAL A 24 -4.16 9.01 -8.60
CA VAL A 24 -5.07 8.36 -7.64
C VAL A 24 -4.36 8.30 -6.26
N PRO A 25 -4.92 8.89 -5.19
CA PRO A 25 -4.19 9.14 -3.94
C PRO A 25 -4.09 7.87 -3.09
N ILE A 26 -3.14 7.02 -3.47
CA ILE A 26 -2.81 5.78 -2.75
C ILE A 26 -1.35 5.88 -2.32
N GLY A 27 -1.12 5.65 -1.03
CA GLY A 27 0.19 5.70 -0.40
C GLY A 27 0.52 4.36 0.27
N CYS A 28 1.81 4.04 0.31
CA CYS A 28 2.32 2.81 0.85
C CYS A 28 3.67 3.03 1.54
N ILE A 29 3.87 2.41 2.71
CA ILE A 29 5.18 2.32 3.35
C ILE A 29 5.47 0.88 3.76
N ILE A 30 6.76 0.55 3.88
CA ILE A 30 7.22 -0.73 4.43
C ILE A 30 8.13 -0.47 5.62
N VAL A 31 7.85 -1.17 6.71
CA VAL A 31 8.52 -1.05 8.00
C VAL A 31 9.25 -2.36 8.31
N SER A 32 10.49 -2.26 8.79
CA SER A 32 11.25 -3.37 9.36
C SER A 32 11.92 -2.91 10.64
N ASN A 33 11.80 -3.67 11.73
CA ASN A 33 12.36 -3.33 13.05
C ASN A 33 12.02 -1.89 13.49
N ASN A 34 10.74 -1.50 13.39
CA ASN A 34 10.24 -0.15 13.70
C ASN A 34 10.87 0.99 12.88
N ARG A 35 11.58 0.68 11.80
CA ARG A 35 12.17 1.64 10.86
C ARG A 35 11.46 1.54 9.52
N ILE A 36 11.06 2.69 8.99
CA ILE A 36 10.55 2.78 7.62
C ILE A 36 11.72 2.58 6.66
N ILE A 37 11.63 1.55 5.82
CA ILE A 37 12.66 1.19 4.84
C ILE A 37 12.24 1.50 3.40
N ALA A 38 10.94 1.70 3.16
CA ALA A 38 10.43 2.17 1.88
C ALA A 38 9.21 3.07 2.09
N ARG A 39 9.07 4.05 1.21
CA ARG A 39 7.92 4.93 1.06
C ARG A 39 7.62 5.05 -0.43
N ALA A 40 6.34 4.98 -0.79
CA ALA A 40 5.91 5.14 -2.16
C ALA A 40 4.45 5.56 -2.24
N HIS A 41 4.07 6.05 -3.39
CA HIS A 41 2.71 6.42 -3.75
C HIS A 41 2.43 6.04 -5.21
N ASN A 42 1.17 6.12 -5.61
CA ASN A 42 0.78 5.86 -6.99
C ASN A 42 1.50 6.81 -7.97
N LEU A 43 2.02 6.26 -9.07
CA LEU A 43 2.77 6.98 -10.08
C LEU A 43 2.38 6.56 -11.51
N THR A 44 1.15 6.03 -11.68
CA THR A 44 0.71 5.42 -12.94
C THR A 44 0.69 6.43 -14.08
N GLU A 45 0.21 7.65 -13.83
CA GLU A 45 0.16 8.71 -14.84
C GLU A 45 1.55 9.31 -15.07
N THR A 46 2.28 9.58 -13.99
CA THR A 46 3.62 10.16 -13.98
C THR A 46 4.61 9.33 -14.79
N LEU A 47 4.57 8.01 -14.62
CA LEU A 47 5.47 7.09 -15.30
C LEU A 47 4.90 6.51 -16.59
N ASN A 48 3.64 6.81 -16.94
CA ASN A 48 2.91 6.15 -18.02
C ASN A 48 3.01 4.62 -17.91
N ASP A 49 2.87 4.09 -16.70
CA ASP A 49 3.06 2.69 -16.36
C ASP A 49 1.91 2.21 -15.47
N VAL A 50 1.05 1.36 -16.02
CA VAL A 50 -0.10 0.79 -15.31
C VAL A 50 0.30 -0.06 -14.10
N THR A 51 1.56 -0.46 -13.98
CA THR A 51 2.07 -1.24 -12.85
C THR A 51 2.66 -0.40 -11.72
N ALA A 52 2.80 0.92 -11.92
CA ALA A 52 3.42 1.86 -10.97
C ALA A 52 2.52 2.22 -9.77
N HIS A 53 1.86 1.21 -9.20
CA HIS A 53 1.11 1.31 -7.95
C HIS A 53 2.04 1.49 -6.75
N ALA A 54 1.53 2.11 -5.69
CA ALA A 54 2.29 2.39 -4.47
C ALA A 54 2.95 1.12 -3.88
N GLU A 55 2.23 -0.01 -3.83
CA GLU A 55 2.71 -1.26 -3.27
C GLU A 55 3.85 -1.87 -4.10
N MET A 56 3.76 -1.80 -5.43
CA MET A 56 4.78 -2.31 -6.34
C MET A 56 6.10 -1.56 -6.17
N GLN A 57 6.00 -0.24 -6.08
CA GLN A 57 7.16 0.64 -5.86
C GLN A 57 7.76 0.42 -4.47
N ALA A 58 6.92 0.29 -3.44
CA ALA A 58 7.36 0.05 -2.07
C ALA A 58 8.06 -1.31 -1.93
N ILE A 59 7.53 -2.39 -2.54
CA ILE A 59 8.16 -3.73 -2.54
C ILE A 59 9.55 -3.65 -3.16
N THR A 60 9.68 -3.02 -4.33
CA THR A 60 10.96 -2.88 -5.03
C THR A 60 11.97 -2.08 -4.21
N SER A 61 11.53 -0.95 -3.64
CA SER A 61 12.37 -0.10 -2.78
C SER A 61 12.84 -0.83 -1.52
N ALA A 62 11.95 -1.57 -0.84
CA ALA A 62 12.30 -2.33 0.35
C ALA A 62 13.25 -3.50 0.04
N ALA A 63 13.03 -4.23 -1.07
CA ALA A 63 13.91 -5.30 -1.51
C ALA A 63 15.33 -4.78 -1.78
N ASN A 64 15.45 -3.62 -2.43
CA ASN A 64 16.72 -2.95 -2.66
C ASN A 64 17.39 -2.53 -1.36
N PHE A 65 16.63 -1.97 -0.40
CA PHE A 65 17.16 -1.62 0.92
C PHE A 65 17.71 -2.84 1.68
N LEU A 66 17.03 -3.98 1.61
CA LEU A 66 17.42 -5.22 2.27
C LEU A 66 18.52 -6.00 1.53
N GLY A 67 18.81 -5.65 0.27
CA GLY A 67 19.71 -6.41 -0.60
C GLY A 67 19.19 -7.80 -0.94
N GLY A 68 17.86 -7.99 -0.92
CA GLY A 68 17.24 -9.31 -1.08
C GLY A 68 15.77 -9.23 -1.49
N LYS A 69 15.29 -10.27 -2.17
CA LYS A 69 13.94 -10.30 -2.76
C LYS A 69 12.80 -10.65 -1.80
N TYR A 70 13.11 -11.11 -0.59
CA TYR A 70 12.10 -11.55 0.39
C TYR A 70 11.97 -10.55 1.54
N LEU A 71 10.74 -10.14 1.83
CA LEU A 71 10.39 -9.12 2.80
C LEU A 71 9.95 -9.74 4.14
N GLN A 72 10.70 -10.74 4.59
CA GLN A 72 10.44 -11.38 5.88
C GLN A 72 10.66 -10.39 7.03
N ASN A 73 9.84 -10.50 8.08
CA ASN A 73 9.82 -9.59 9.23
C ASN A 73 9.57 -8.12 8.85
N CYS A 74 8.92 -7.89 7.71
CA CYS A 74 8.48 -6.57 7.27
C CYS A 74 6.95 -6.46 7.34
N THR A 75 6.48 -5.25 7.62
CA THR A 75 5.07 -4.88 7.60
C THR A 75 4.84 -3.82 6.53
N MET A 76 3.91 -4.07 5.61
CA MET A 76 3.42 -3.06 4.68
C MET A 76 2.21 -2.35 5.27
N TYR A 77 2.16 -1.04 5.11
CA TYR A 77 0.99 -0.20 5.37
C TYR A 77 0.56 0.42 4.06
N VAL A 78 -0.68 0.20 3.65
CA VAL A 78 -1.22 0.72 2.39
C VAL A 78 -2.59 1.36 2.64
N THR A 79 -2.82 2.55 2.10
CA THR A 79 -4.04 3.31 2.37
C THR A 79 -5.29 2.70 1.74
N LEU A 80 -5.16 1.99 0.62
CA LEU A 80 -6.26 1.29 -0.04
C LEU A 80 -5.93 -0.19 -0.21
N GLU A 81 -6.94 -1.06 -0.12
CA GLU A 81 -6.79 -2.49 -0.32
C GLU A 81 -6.07 -2.82 -1.64
N PRO A 82 -5.00 -3.65 -1.60
CA PRO A 82 -4.26 -4.03 -2.79
C PRO A 82 -5.15 -4.67 -3.86
N CYS A 83 -4.88 -4.35 -5.12
CA CYS A 83 -5.54 -5.02 -6.24
C CYS A 83 -4.95 -6.43 -6.49
N VAL A 84 -5.49 -7.15 -7.47
CA VAL A 84 -5.00 -8.50 -7.86
C VAL A 84 -3.50 -8.51 -8.20
N MET A 85 -3.01 -7.48 -8.90
CA MET A 85 -1.58 -7.36 -9.27
C MET A 85 -0.70 -7.24 -8.02
N CYS A 86 -1.00 -6.27 -7.16
CA CYS A 86 -0.26 -6.04 -5.92
C CYS A 86 -0.35 -7.25 -4.97
N CYS A 87 -1.52 -7.91 -4.89
CA CYS A 87 -1.70 -9.17 -4.17
C CYS A 87 -0.76 -10.28 -4.67
N GLY A 88 -0.61 -10.41 -5.99
CA GLY A 88 0.35 -11.34 -6.59
C GLY A 88 1.80 -11.01 -6.23
N ALA A 89 2.18 -9.73 -6.29
CA ALA A 89 3.51 -9.28 -5.90
C ALA A 89 3.80 -9.51 -4.40
N LEU A 90 2.83 -9.22 -3.53
CA LEU A 90 2.92 -9.48 -2.09
C LEU A 90 3.15 -10.97 -1.80
N ASN A 91 2.44 -11.86 -2.50
CA ASN A 91 2.66 -13.31 -2.44
C ASN A 91 4.12 -13.70 -2.76
N TRP A 92 4.68 -13.18 -3.86
CA TRP A 92 6.06 -13.46 -4.27
C TRP A 92 7.11 -12.86 -3.33
N SER A 93 6.82 -11.69 -2.75
CA SER A 93 7.69 -11.01 -1.79
C SER A 93 7.79 -11.71 -0.44
N GLN A 94 6.83 -12.59 -0.11
CA GLN A 94 6.71 -13.26 1.18
C GLN A 94 6.72 -12.29 2.38
N ILE A 95 6.07 -11.13 2.22
CA ILE A 95 5.97 -10.15 3.30
C ILE A 95 5.23 -10.74 4.51
N SER A 96 5.67 -10.40 5.72
CA SER A 96 5.12 -10.98 6.95
C SER A 96 3.77 -10.43 7.35
N LYS A 97 3.52 -9.13 7.13
CA LYS A 97 2.26 -8.49 7.51
C LYS A 97 1.85 -7.41 6.50
N VAL A 98 0.56 -7.32 6.21
CA VAL A 98 -0.04 -6.25 5.42
C VAL A 98 -1.15 -5.60 6.23
N VAL A 99 -1.04 -4.29 6.42
CA VAL A 99 -1.97 -3.44 7.14
C VAL A 99 -2.65 -2.52 6.14
N ILE A 100 -3.97 -2.64 6.04
CA ILE A 100 -4.80 -1.98 5.03
C ILE A 100 -5.63 -0.89 5.70
N GLY A 101 -5.67 0.29 5.06
CA GLY A 101 -6.52 1.39 5.45
C GLY A 101 -7.98 1.13 5.08
N ALA A 102 -8.38 1.57 3.90
CA ALA A 102 -9.72 1.38 3.36
C ALA A 102 -9.82 0.12 2.48
N ARG A 103 -11.00 -0.52 2.48
CA ARG A 103 -11.34 -1.60 1.54
C ARG A 103 -11.59 -1.06 0.13
N ASP A 104 -11.28 -1.85 -0.91
CA ASP A 104 -11.66 -1.57 -2.30
C ASP A 104 -12.67 -2.62 -2.76
N GLU A 105 -13.95 -2.24 -2.76
CA GLU A 105 -15.02 -3.19 -3.05
C GLU A 105 -15.01 -3.68 -4.51
N GLN A 106 -14.40 -2.93 -5.43
CA GLN A 106 -14.44 -3.22 -6.86
C GLN A 106 -13.21 -4.01 -7.33
N ARG A 107 -12.02 -3.61 -6.89
CA ARG A 107 -10.73 -4.11 -7.38
C ARG A 107 -9.90 -4.84 -6.32
N GLY A 108 -10.26 -4.70 -5.05
CA GLY A 108 -9.56 -5.30 -3.92
C GLY A 108 -9.52 -6.83 -3.98
N PHE A 109 -8.37 -7.40 -3.63
CA PHE A 109 -8.12 -8.84 -3.73
C PHE A 109 -9.04 -9.69 -2.82
N ILE A 110 -9.48 -9.15 -1.68
CA ILE A 110 -10.35 -9.86 -0.73
C ILE A 110 -11.70 -10.14 -1.39
N ASN A 111 -12.25 -9.16 -2.12
CA ASN A 111 -13.51 -9.34 -2.87
C ASN A 111 -13.36 -10.24 -4.10
N LYS A 112 -12.12 -10.48 -4.55
CA LYS A 112 -11.82 -11.47 -5.61
C LYS A 112 -11.56 -12.87 -5.05
N ASN A 113 -11.78 -13.10 -3.75
CA ASN A 113 -11.50 -14.37 -3.07
C ASN A 113 -10.05 -14.85 -3.25
N LEU A 114 -9.11 -13.90 -3.34
CA LEU A 114 -7.69 -14.19 -3.35
C LEU A 114 -7.13 -14.13 -1.92
N SER A 115 -6.05 -14.86 -1.71
CA SER A 115 -5.32 -14.83 -0.45
C SER A 115 -3.85 -14.46 -0.69
N LEU A 116 -3.26 -13.83 0.33
CA LEU A 116 -1.82 -13.68 0.42
C LEU A 116 -1.17 -14.99 0.88
N HIS A 117 0.15 -14.97 1.02
CA HIS A 117 0.91 -16.16 1.38
C HIS A 117 0.42 -16.63 2.76
N PRO A 118 0.31 -17.94 3.05
CA PRO A 118 -0.29 -18.42 4.30
C PRO A 118 0.38 -17.92 5.59
N LYS A 119 1.61 -17.42 5.49
CA LYS A 119 2.38 -16.82 6.59
C LYS A 119 2.22 -15.31 6.71
N THR A 120 1.49 -14.67 5.79
CA THR A 120 1.24 -13.24 5.79
C THR A 120 0.02 -12.93 6.64
N GLU A 121 0.21 -12.16 7.69
CA GLU A 121 -0.89 -11.62 8.49
C GLU A 121 -1.54 -10.45 7.75
N ILE A 122 -2.87 -10.37 7.79
CA ILE A 122 -3.64 -9.27 7.21
C ILE A 122 -4.40 -8.56 8.33
N VAL A 123 -4.24 -7.24 8.42
CA VAL A 123 -5.04 -6.36 9.27
C VAL A 123 -5.69 -5.32 8.35
N SER A 124 -6.97 -5.04 8.56
CA SER A 124 -7.71 -4.05 7.75
C SER A 124 -8.51 -3.10 8.64
N GLY A 125 -8.80 -1.91 8.13
CA GLY A 125 -9.65 -0.93 8.80
C GLY A 125 -8.88 0.14 9.58
N VAL A 126 -7.55 0.23 9.42
CA VAL A 126 -6.73 1.19 10.15
C VAL A 126 -6.86 2.57 9.50
N LEU A 127 -7.48 3.54 10.18
CA LEU A 127 -7.81 4.86 9.58
C LEU A 127 -8.62 4.73 8.29
N GLU A 128 -9.57 3.79 8.28
CA GLU A 128 -10.40 3.49 7.10
C GLU A 128 -11.14 4.71 6.56
N ASN A 129 -11.69 5.54 7.45
CA ASN A 129 -12.48 6.70 7.04
C ASN A 129 -11.60 7.73 6.32
N GLU A 130 -10.43 8.05 6.86
CA GLU A 130 -9.47 8.99 6.30
C GLU A 130 -8.93 8.47 4.96
N CYS A 131 -8.55 7.19 4.90
CA CYS A 131 -8.07 6.56 3.68
C CYS A 131 -9.14 6.49 2.59
N SER A 132 -10.40 6.27 2.95
CA SER A 132 -11.51 6.24 1.99
C SER A 132 -11.88 7.64 1.50
N ALA A 133 -11.83 8.64 2.39
CA ALA A 133 -12.20 10.01 2.07
C ALA A 133 -11.31 10.61 0.97
N ILE A 134 -9.98 10.51 1.10
CA ILE A 134 -9.04 11.11 0.13
C ILE A 134 -9.26 10.57 -1.30
N VAL A 135 -9.53 9.26 -1.46
CA VAL A 135 -9.80 8.65 -2.77
C VAL A 135 -11.15 9.09 -3.32
N LYS A 136 -12.19 9.14 -2.48
CA LYS A 136 -13.54 9.58 -2.88
C LYS A 136 -13.53 11.04 -3.34
N ASP A 137 -12.83 11.91 -2.60
CA ASP A 137 -12.73 13.33 -2.90
C ASP A 137 -11.96 13.57 -4.21
N PHE A 138 -10.90 12.81 -4.47
CA PHE A 138 -10.20 12.84 -5.76
C PHE A 138 -11.13 12.58 -6.95
N PHE A 139 -11.89 11.48 -6.92
CA PHE A 139 -12.80 11.16 -8.03
C PHE A 139 -14.01 12.09 -8.11
N LYS A 140 -14.44 12.69 -6.99
CA LYS A 140 -15.49 13.71 -6.99
C LYS A 140 -15.05 14.98 -7.72
N ASN A 141 -13.79 15.39 -7.54
CA ASN A 141 -13.24 16.59 -8.18
C ASN A 141 -12.89 16.40 -9.67
N LYS A 142 -12.89 15.16 -10.17
CA LYS A 142 -12.66 14.81 -11.58
C LYS A 142 -13.95 14.72 -12.42
N ARG A 143 -15.13 14.87 -11.79
CA ARG A 143 -16.45 14.81 -12.44
C ARG A 143 -17.04 16.20 -12.60
#